data_AF-A0A8S1NPC9-F1
#
_entry.id   AF-A0A8S1NPC9-F1
#
_cell.length_a   1.000
_cell.length_b   1.000
_cell.length_c   1.000
_cell.angle_alpha   90.00
_cell.angle_beta   90.00
_cell.angle_gamma   90.00
#
_symmetry.space_group_name_H-M   'P 1'
#
loop_
_entity.id
_entity.type
_entity.pdbx_description
1 polymer ?
#
loop_
_entity_poly.entity_id
_entity_poly.type
_entity_poly.pdbx_seq_one_letter_code
_entity_poly.pdbx_strand_id
1 'polypeptide(L)'
;MFQREQRNTSNSGYKSSSNAYVMAMKALQEKIKVMETQKIDLQPSNKLKVNDEEILSQQIQELRNQNETLSMQLQRQQNDKENINNYILQIEALQEERYTQLKEYQDRVADLVKKIEDGKKERQQMQNQIDQLQKQLEQYKINERGLMQKVDQQKLDDNQKQQEQVLDLKHRLEQGQSYVKKLEKRYEKLQNEKNELESNYLDYKDRCPLFKLQEYEKQIQMYRGQLEEKERAFLKMMEEISNQRQQTEDQLTRRIQELLNKSNQFQSTIHKLTIELKDLNLKHQQLQLRLEYEEKNNKFNRNRFRNASCSEDPDQDMATNNQYSNQINNQNKKNTKLNFEYLQPQISSPRFEQNIVKSNVLKQAIKDCLEDMKQTTPFKPEMHFQADQSLLQQQQHSKKKVLSPPMSARNNETEMQLKQLNDRYEQLIRQAQKESDFKQKAVIRKELLDIAEQIKDINRKQ
;
A
#
# COMPACT_ATOMS: atom_id res chain seq x y z
N MET A 1 108.36 11.63 31.88
CA MET A 1 109.48 12.60 31.95
C MET A 1 109.01 13.85 32.69
N PHE A 2 109.76 14.32 33.69
CA PHE A 2 110.04 15.75 33.96
C PHE A 2 111.08 15.78 35.10
N GLN A 3 112.33 16.08 34.76
CA GLN A 3 113.40 16.23 35.75
C GLN A 3 113.23 17.55 36.52
N ARG A 4 113.58 17.54 37.81
CA ARG A 4 113.68 18.76 38.61
C ARG A 4 115.13 18.91 39.08
N GLU A 5 115.90 19.73 38.36
CA GLU A 5 117.30 20.03 38.69
C GLU A 5 117.41 20.64 40.09
N GLN A 6 118.33 20.12 40.92
CA GLN A 6 118.88 20.89 42.03
C GLN A 6 120.14 21.62 41.56
N ARG A 7 120.12 22.96 41.58
CA ARG A 7 121.31 23.78 41.36
C ARG A 7 121.89 24.23 42.70
N ASN A 8 123.02 23.64 43.09
CA ASN A 8 123.89 24.25 44.09
C ASN A 8 124.72 25.34 43.42
N THR A 9 124.55 26.58 43.86
CA THR A 9 125.40 27.73 43.47
C THR A 9 126.06 28.29 44.73
N SER A 10 127.27 27.83 45.02
CA SER A 10 128.12 28.44 46.05
C SER A 10 128.71 29.74 45.52
N ASN A 11 128.13 30.86 45.95
CA ASN A 11 128.54 32.18 45.48
C ASN A 11 129.84 32.63 46.18
N SER A 12 130.81 33.10 45.38
CA SER A 12 132.12 33.56 45.86
C SER A 12 132.04 34.99 46.39
N GLY A 13 132.69 35.28 47.52
CA GLY A 13 132.73 36.65 48.04
C GLY A 13 133.56 36.85 49.31
N TYR A 14 134.57 37.72 49.18
CA TYR A 14 135.31 38.41 50.25
C TYR A 14 136.41 37.67 51.06
N LYS A 15 137.64 38.09 50.73
CA LYS A 15 138.71 38.48 51.66
C LYS A 15 139.07 37.52 52.80
N SER A 16 140.06 36.66 52.54
CA SER A 16 141.14 36.47 53.51
C SER A 16 142.42 35.96 52.84
N SER A 17 143.30 36.90 52.47
CA SER A 17 144.70 36.56 52.11
C SER A 17 145.45 35.91 53.28
N SER A 18 145.04 36.21 54.53
CA SER A 18 145.49 35.51 55.73
C SER A 18 145.09 34.03 55.71
N ASN A 19 143.86 33.68 55.31
CA ASN A 19 143.43 32.28 55.23
C ASN A 19 144.10 31.53 54.06
N ALA A 20 144.38 32.22 52.94
CA ALA A 20 145.21 31.67 51.86
C ALA A 20 146.66 31.42 52.34
N TYR A 21 147.24 32.32 53.12
CA TYR A 21 148.58 32.14 53.71
C TYR A 21 148.60 31.03 54.77
N VAL A 22 147.58 30.92 55.62
CA VAL A 22 147.43 29.82 56.59
C VAL A 22 147.22 28.48 55.89
N MET A 23 146.41 28.41 54.84
CA MET A 23 146.28 27.17 54.05
C MET A 23 147.54 26.85 53.25
N ALA A 24 148.28 27.84 52.73
CA ALA A 24 149.58 27.63 52.11
C ALA A 24 150.64 27.16 53.12
N MET A 25 150.66 27.71 54.35
CA MET A 25 151.51 27.27 55.45
C MET A 25 151.15 25.88 55.95
N LYS A 26 149.86 25.54 56.00
CA LYS A 26 149.38 24.21 56.38
C LYS A 26 149.72 23.19 55.30
N ALA A 27 149.53 23.52 54.02
CA ALA A 27 149.99 22.72 52.89
C ALA A 27 151.52 22.60 52.83
N LEU A 28 152.27 23.63 53.25
CA LEU A 28 153.74 23.56 53.42
C LEU A 28 154.12 22.67 54.60
N GLN A 29 153.46 22.75 55.75
CA GLN A 29 153.67 21.84 56.87
C GLN A 29 153.32 20.40 56.50
N GLU A 30 152.25 20.18 55.75
CA GLU A 30 151.81 18.86 55.30
C GLU A 30 152.76 18.31 54.23
N LYS A 31 153.25 19.16 53.31
CA LYS A 31 154.32 18.82 52.36
C LYS A 31 155.67 18.59 53.04
N ILE A 32 156.00 19.32 54.10
CA ILE A 32 157.18 19.07 54.96
C ILE A 32 157.01 17.73 55.67
N LYS A 33 155.83 17.42 56.24
CA LYS A 33 155.53 16.13 56.85
C LYS A 33 155.68 14.97 55.87
N VAL A 34 155.15 15.14 54.65
CA VAL A 34 155.29 14.17 53.55
C VAL A 34 156.76 14.02 53.12
N MET A 35 157.52 15.12 53.04
CA MET A 35 158.96 15.08 52.77
C MET A 35 159.76 14.48 53.95
N GLU A 36 159.34 14.65 55.20
CA GLU A 36 159.97 14.04 56.37
C GLU A 36 159.72 12.53 56.39
N THR A 37 158.50 12.06 56.05
CA THR A 37 158.25 10.64 55.83
C THR A 37 159.04 10.09 54.64
N GLN A 38 159.13 10.81 53.52
CA GLN A 38 159.95 10.39 52.37
C GLN A 38 161.46 10.45 52.63
N LYS A 39 161.91 11.26 53.59
CA LYS A 39 163.32 11.34 54.03
C LYS A 39 163.70 10.20 54.97
N ILE A 40 162.73 9.64 55.70
CA ILE A 40 162.92 8.44 56.52
C ILE A 40 163.16 7.21 55.62
N ASP A 41 162.57 7.17 54.42
CA ASP A 41 162.79 6.11 53.42
C ASP A 41 164.13 6.24 52.64
N LEU A 42 164.97 7.24 52.92
CA LEU A 42 166.22 7.52 52.19
C LEU A 42 167.43 7.74 53.12
N GLN A 43 167.68 6.82 54.05
CA GLN A 43 169.00 6.71 54.72
C GLN A 43 170.02 5.92 53.87
N PRO A 44 171.32 6.26 53.95
CA PRO A 44 172.35 5.68 53.09
C PRO A 44 172.76 4.27 53.51
N SER A 45 172.82 3.39 52.52
CA SER A 45 173.36 2.03 52.55
C SER A 45 174.62 1.85 53.41
N ASN A 46 174.62 0.82 54.26
CA ASN A 46 175.84 0.10 54.60
C ASN A 46 175.54 -1.40 54.70
N LYS A 47 175.98 -2.15 53.67
CA LYS A 47 175.90 -3.61 53.48
C LYS A 47 174.53 -4.19 53.10
N LEU A 48 174.25 -4.26 51.79
CA LEU A 48 173.82 -5.45 51.02
C LEU A 48 173.20 -5.02 49.66
N LYS A 49 174.03 -4.84 48.63
CA LYS A 49 173.61 -4.52 47.24
C LYS A 49 172.97 -5.74 46.52
N VAL A 50 172.15 -6.52 47.21
CA VAL A 50 171.57 -7.79 46.68
C VAL A 50 170.07 -7.88 46.94
N ASN A 51 169.53 -7.24 47.99
CA ASN A 51 168.13 -7.43 48.38
C ASN A 51 167.16 -6.31 47.93
N ASP A 52 167.65 -5.10 47.65
CA ASP A 52 166.78 -3.98 47.25
C ASP A 52 166.05 -4.27 45.93
N GLU A 53 166.73 -4.90 44.97
CA GLU A 53 166.18 -5.28 43.66
C GLU A 53 165.15 -6.41 43.78
N GLU A 54 165.37 -7.39 44.67
CA GLU A 54 164.38 -8.43 44.98
C GLU A 54 163.14 -7.86 45.66
N ILE A 55 163.29 -6.96 46.65
CA ILE A 55 162.18 -6.30 47.35
C ILE A 55 161.36 -5.42 46.39
N LEU A 56 162.02 -4.65 45.52
CA LEU A 56 161.35 -3.87 44.46
C LEU A 56 160.62 -4.77 43.46
N SER A 57 161.23 -5.88 43.04
CA SER A 57 160.61 -6.87 42.16
C SER A 57 159.37 -7.50 42.80
N GLN A 58 159.44 -7.81 44.10
CA GLN A 58 158.34 -8.38 44.87
C GLN A 58 157.19 -7.37 45.03
N GLN A 59 157.47 -6.10 45.35
CA GLN A 59 156.46 -5.03 45.35
C GLN A 59 155.83 -4.80 43.96
N ILE A 60 156.63 -4.82 42.88
CA ILE A 60 156.12 -4.73 41.51
C ILE A 60 155.17 -5.89 41.20
N GLN A 61 155.50 -7.11 41.64
CA GLN A 61 154.64 -8.27 41.42
C GLN A 61 153.36 -8.23 42.28
N GLU A 62 153.43 -7.76 43.53
CA GLU A 62 152.25 -7.52 44.36
C GLU A 62 151.32 -6.46 43.75
N LEU A 63 151.88 -5.34 43.27
CA LEU A 63 151.13 -4.29 42.58
C LEU A 63 150.52 -4.79 41.26
N ARG A 64 151.20 -5.68 40.51
CA ARG A 64 150.62 -6.35 39.33
C ARG A 64 149.44 -7.23 39.71
N ASN A 65 149.59 -8.08 40.72
CA ASN A 65 148.52 -8.98 41.20
C ASN A 65 147.31 -8.18 41.74
N GLN A 66 147.55 -7.05 42.43
CA GLN A 66 146.50 -6.13 42.88
C GLN A 66 145.80 -5.45 41.70
N ASN A 67 146.55 -4.99 40.69
CA ASN A 67 145.98 -4.35 39.50
C ASN A 67 145.15 -5.33 38.66
N GLU A 68 145.60 -6.58 38.51
CA GLU A 68 144.83 -7.66 37.87
C GLU A 68 143.53 -7.97 38.65
N THR A 69 143.61 -7.99 39.99
CA THR A 69 142.43 -8.14 40.86
C THR A 69 141.44 -6.98 40.71
N LEU A 70 141.93 -5.74 40.68
CA LEU A 70 141.12 -4.53 40.46
C LEU A 70 140.50 -4.52 39.06
N SER A 71 141.24 -4.96 38.03
CA SER A 71 140.74 -5.08 36.66
C SER A 71 139.61 -6.11 36.55
N MET A 72 139.75 -7.27 37.22
CA MET A 72 138.66 -8.26 37.32
C MET A 72 137.44 -7.71 38.08
N GLN A 73 137.64 -6.94 39.15
CA GLN A 73 136.54 -6.30 39.89
C GLN A 73 135.83 -5.25 39.04
N LEU A 74 136.56 -4.43 38.28
CA LEU A 74 136.00 -3.44 37.36
C LEU A 74 135.17 -4.11 36.27
N GLN A 75 135.67 -5.20 35.67
CA GLN A 75 134.94 -5.95 34.64
C GLN A 75 133.65 -6.57 35.20
N ARG A 76 133.68 -7.10 36.45
CA ARG A 76 132.46 -7.56 37.13
C ARG A 76 131.46 -6.43 37.34
N GLN A 77 131.90 -5.26 37.83
CA GLN A 77 131.03 -4.10 38.00
C GLN A 77 130.45 -3.57 36.68
N GLN A 78 131.18 -3.67 35.57
CA GLN A 78 130.65 -3.33 34.24
C GLN A 78 129.56 -4.33 33.80
N ASN A 79 129.78 -5.63 33.98
CA ASN A 79 128.77 -6.65 33.70
C ASN A 79 127.53 -6.49 34.60
N ASP A 80 127.71 -6.21 35.89
CA ASP A 80 126.62 -5.95 36.84
C ASP A 80 125.80 -4.70 36.43
N LYS A 81 126.48 -3.63 35.99
CA LYS A 81 125.82 -2.43 35.44
C LYS A 81 125.00 -2.75 34.18
N GLU A 82 125.54 -3.56 33.28
CA GLU A 82 124.82 -3.97 32.06
C GLU A 82 123.61 -4.84 32.39
N ASN A 83 123.76 -5.80 33.32
CA ASN A 83 122.65 -6.60 33.84
C ASN A 83 121.57 -5.74 34.50
N ILE A 84 121.93 -4.75 35.31
CA ILE A 84 120.99 -3.79 35.92
C ILE A 84 120.23 -3.01 34.84
N ASN A 85 120.91 -2.52 33.79
CA ASN A 85 120.23 -1.85 32.66
C ASN A 85 119.23 -2.79 31.96
N ASN A 86 119.61 -4.05 31.73
CA ASN A 86 118.74 -5.06 31.12
C ASN A 86 117.50 -5.35 32.00
N TYR A 87 117.67 -5.43 33.32
CA TYR A 87 116.54 -5.57 34.24
C TYR A 87 115.63 -4.33 34.27
N ILE A 88 116.17 -3.11 34.16
CA ILE A 88 115.37 -1.89 34.05
C ILE A 88 114.49 -1.93 32.80
N LEU A 89 115.07 -2.24 31.63
CA LEU A 89 114.32 -2.36 30.37
C LEU A 89 113.24 -3.45 30.44
N GLN A 90 113.53 -4.59 31.07
CA GLN A 90 112.54 -5.65 31.28
C GLN A 90 111.40 -5.20 32.20
N ILE A 91 111.70 -4.46 33.27
CA ILE A 91 110.70 -3.91 34.19
C ILE A 91 109.81 -2.87 33.48
N GLU A 92 110.38 -2.00 32.64
CA GLU A 92 109.62 -1.02 31.85
C GLU A 92 108.66 -1.72 30.88
N ALA A 93 109.13 -2.73 30.14
CA ALA A 93 108.29 -3.52 29.23
C ALA A 93 107.13 -4.24 29.96
N LEU A 94 107.41 -4.85 31.12
CA LEU A 94 106.38 -5.51 31.95
C LEU A 94 105.38 -4.52 32.57
N GLN A 95 105.80 -3.26 32.82
CA GLN A 95 104.89 -2.20 33.27
C GLN A 95 103.97 -1.73 32.13
N GLU A 96 104.49 -1.58 30.91
CA GLU A 96 103.69 -1.21 29.73
C GLU A 96 102.68 -2.30 29.35
N GLU A 97 103.09 -3.58 29.40
CA GLU A 97 102.19 -4.72 29.20
C GLU A 97 101.06 -4.72 30.25
N ARG A 98 101.39 -4.58 31.54
CA ARG A 98 100.38 -4.50 32.61
C ARG A 98 99.45 -3.30 32.47
N TYR A 99 99.96 -2.15 32.04
CA TYR A 99 99.12 -0.97 31.80
C TYR A 99 98.13 -1.21 30.65
N THR A 100 98.60 -1.84 29.57
CA THR A 100 97.76 -2.20 28.42
C THR A 100 96.68 -3.20 28.81
N GLN A 101 97.03 -4.27 29.52
CA GLN A 101 96.06 -5.25 30.05
C GLN A 101 95.03 -4.59 30.99
N LEU A 102 95.47 -3.71 31.89
CA LEU A 102 94.57 -3.00 32.82
C LEU A 102 93.54 -2.16 32.05
N LYS A 103 93.97 -1.47 30.99
CA LYS A 103 93.08 -0.69 30.12
C LYS A 103 92.08 -1.58 29.40
N GLU A 104 92.51 -2.70 28.82
CA GLU A 104 91.58 -3.66 28.20
C GLU A 104 90.54 -4.21 29.17
N TYR A 105 90.93 -4.52 30.41
CA TYR A 105 89.98 -4.96 31.44
C TYR A 105 88.99 -3.84 31.80
N GLN A 106 89.45 -2.59 31.89
CA GLN A 106 88.58 -1.44 32.14
C GLN A 106 87.57 -1.21 31.01
N ASP A 107 88.01 -1.31 29.74
CA ASP A 107 87.15 -1.18 28.57
C ASP A 107 86.10 -2.31 28.50
N ARG A 108 86.52 -3.57 28.76
CA ARG A 108 85.58 -4.72 28.86
C ARG A 108 84.56 -4.56 29.98
N VAL A 109 84.95 -4.01 31.14
CA VAL A 109 84.03 -3.70 32.24
C VAL A 109 83.04 -2.61 31.84
N ALA A 110 83.48 -1.55 31.16
CA ALA A 110 82.59 -0.50 30.66
C ALA A 110 81.54 -1.03 29.66
N ASP A 111 81.96 -1.89 28.73
CA ASP A 111 81.05 -2.57 27.79
C ASP A 111 80.04 -3.49 28.48
N LEU A 112 80.47 -4.22 29.52
CA LEU A 112 79.56 -5.05 30.32
C LEU A 112 78.55 -4.21 31.11
N VAL A 113 78.98 -3.09 31.71
CA VAL A 113 78.07 -2.14 32.38
C VAL A 113 77.05 -1.58 31.39
N LYS A 114 77.49 -1.21 30.18
CA LYS A 114 76.59 -0.72 29.12
C LYS A 114 75.57 -1.79 28.71
N LYS A 115 76.00 -3.03 28.45
CA LYS A 115 75.10 -4.16 28.13
C LYS A 115 74.10 -4.46 29.25
N ILE A 116 74.50 -4.35 30.51
CA ILE A 116 73.59 -4.49 31.66
C ILE A 116 72.53 -3.38 31.64
N GLU A 117 72.92 -2.14 31.38
CA GLU A 117 72.00 -1.00 31.39
C GLU A 117 71.02 -1.03 30.20
N ASP A 118 71.49 -1.42 29.02
CA ASP A 118 70.63 -1.60 27.84
C ASP A 118 69.67 -2.79 28.05
N GLY A 119 70.13 -3.90 28.64
CA GLY A 119 69.27 -5.03 29.03
C GLY A 119 68.22 -4.69 30.11
N LYS A 120 68.47 -3.71 30.99
CA LYS A 120 67.43 -3.17 31.89
C LYS A 120 66.36 -2.39 31.11
N LYS A 121 66.77 -1.57 30.14
CA LYS A 121 65.83 -0.79 29.30
C LYS A 121 64.94 -1.71 28.48
N GLU A 122 65.50 -2.74 27.85
CA GLU A 122 64.74 -3.76 27.11
C GLU A 122 63.74 -4.48 28.02
N ARG A 123 64.17 -4.88 29.23
CA ARG A 123 63.27 -5.48 30.23
C ARG A 123 62.11 -4.55 30.60
N GLN A 124 62.38 -3.26 30.82
CA GLN A 124 61.33 -2.28 31.14
C GLN A 124 60.38 -2.05 29.95
N GLN A 125 60.88 -2.02 28.72
CA GLN A 125 60.06 -1.91 27.51
C GLN A 125 59.15 -3.13 27.34
N MET A 126 59.67 -4.35 27.54
CA MET A 126 58.87 -5.58 27.53
C MET A 126 57.80 -5.57 28.64
N GLN A 127 58.12 -5.13 29.86
CA GLN A 127 57.13 -5.02 30.93
C GLN A 127 56.02 -4.02 30.56
N ASN A 128 56.38 -2.85 30.05
CA ASN A 128 55.40 -1.84 29.61
C ASN A 128 54.48 -2.40 28.49
N GLN A 129 55.02 -3.22 27.59
CA GLN A 129 54.25 -3.88 26.53
C GLN A 129 53.31 -4.96 27.09
N ILE A 130 53.75 -5.75 28.07
CA ILE A 130 52.91 -6.72 28.79
C ILE A 130 51.73 -6.00 29.47
N ASP A 131 51.98 -4.91 30.18
CA ASP A 131 50.94 -4.14 30.88
C ASP A 131 49.92 -3.53 29.90
N GLN A 132 50.36 -3.09 28.72
CA GLN A 132 49.47 -2.61 27.65
C GLN A 132 48.61 -3.75 27.07
N LEU A 133 49.20 -4.91 26.80
CA LEU A 133 48.48 -6.09 26.29
C LEU A 133 47.47 -6.62 27.32
N GLN A 134 47.79 -6.59 28.61
CA GLN A 134 46.84 -6.95 29.68
C GLN A 134 45.64 -5.99 29.73
N LYS A 135 45.87 -4.68 29.60
CA LYS A 135 44.79 -3.67 29.52
C LYS A 135 43.90 -3.87 28.28
N GLN A 136 44.50 -4.16 27.12
CA GLN A 136 43.74 -4.49 25.90
C GLN A 136 42.90 -5.76 26.09
N LEU A 137 43.48 -6.82 26.66
CA LEU A 137 42.78 -8.08 26.94
C LEU A 137 41.57 -7.88 27.85
N GLU A 138 41.69 -7.09 28.92
CA GLU A 138 40.57 -6.84 29.82
C GLU A 138 39.47 -5.99 29.14
N GLN A 139 39.83 -5.01 28.31
CA GLN A 139 38.86 -4.28 27.49
C GLN A 139 38.12 -5.21 26.51
N TYR A 140 38.81 -6.18 25.90
CA TYR A 140 38.16 -7.18 25.04
C TYR A 140 37.16 -8.05 25.82
N LYS A 141 37.51 -8.52 27.04
CA LYS A 141 36.56 -9.26 27.89
C LYS A 141 35.32 -8.44 28.28
N ILE A 142 35.50 -7.15 28.57
CA ILE A 142 34.38 -6.24 28.86
C ILE A 142 33.49 -6.09 27.63
N ASN A 143 34.08 -5.88 26.45
CA ASN A 143 33.36 -5.78 25.18
C ASN A 143 32.60 -7.07 24.84
N GLU A 144 33.21 -8.24 25.06
CA GLU A 144 32.60 -9.55 24.85
C GLU A 144 31.40 -9.79 25.77
N ARG A 145 31.52 -9.49 27.08
CA ARG A 145 30.38 -9.56 28.03
C ARG A 145 29.24 -8.63 27.62
N GLY A 146 29.56 -7.40 27.21
CA GLY A 146 28.57 -6.43 26.73
C GLY A 146 27.89 -6.87 25.42
N LEU A 147 28.61 -7.56 24.53
CA LEU A 147 28.06 -8.11 23.30
C LEU A 147 27.13 -9.30 23.59
N MET A 148 27.55 -10.22 24.47
CA MET A 148 26.73 -11.34 24.96
C MET A 148 25.39 -10.85 25.53
N GLN A 149 25.42 -9.87 26.43
CA GLN A 149 24.21 -9.29 27.02
C GLN A 149 23.27 -8.67 25.97
N LYS A 150 23.82 -7.96 24.96
CA LYS A 150 23.02 -7.43 23.84
C LYS A 150 22.39 -8.52 22.99
N VAL A 151 23.11 -9.62 22.73
CA VAL A 151 22.60 -10.77 21.98
C VAL A 151 21.47 -11.47 22.75
N ASP A 152 21.60 -11.64 24.07
CA ASP A 152 20.55 -12.28 24.88
C ASP A 152 19.33 -11.37 25.05
N GLN A 153 19.51 -10.05 25.20
CA GLN A 153 18.38 -9.10 25.15
C GLN A 153 17.65 -9.14 23.80
N GLN A 154 18.38 -9.13 22.69
CA GLN A 154 17.78 -9.21 21.35
C GLN A 154 16.97 -10.50 21.17
N LYS A 155 17.47 -11.65 21.67
CA LYS A 155 16.71 -12.92 21.67
C LYS A 155 15.42 -12.83 22.49
N LEU A 156 15.45 -12.16 23.66
CA LEU A 156 14.26 -11.97 24.49
C LEU A 156 13.22 -11.08 23.78
N ASP A 157 13.65 -9.94 23.24
CA ASP A 157 12.78 -9.00 22.53
C ASP A 157 12.12 -9.65 21.30
N ASP A 158 12.88 -10.44 20.52
CA ASP A 158 12.34 -11.11 19.33
C ASP A 158 11.44 -12.30 19.67
N ASN A 159 11.72 -13.03 20.76
CA ASN A 159 10.84 -14.08 21.26
C ASN A 159 9.53 -13.49 21.80
N GLN A 160 9.56 -12.36 22.50
CA GLN A 160 8.35 -11.65 22.93
C GLN A 160 7.48 -11.22 21.73
N LYS A 161 8.06 -10.57 20.71
CA LYS A 161 7.33 -10.20 19.48
C LYS A 161 6.72 -11.42 18.77
N GLN A 162 7.43 -12.55 18.74
CA GLN A 162 6.91 -13.79 18.16
C GLN A 162 5.73 -14.35 18.99
N GLN A 163 5.79 -14.31 20.32
CA GLN A 163 4.68 -14.72 21.19
C GLN A 163 3.46 -13.83 20.99
N GLU A 164 3.63 -12.50 20.95
CA GLU A 164 2.56 -11.54 20.67
C GLU A 164 1.92 -11.79 19.29
N GLN A 165 2.73 -12.05 18.26
CA GLN A 165 2.24 -12.40 16.93
C GLN A 165 1.47 -13.74 16.91
N VAL A 166 1.93 -14.76 17.64
CA VAL A 166 1.23 -16.05 17.78
C VAL A 166 -0.13 -15.86 18.47
N LEU A 167 -0.21 -14.99 19.48
CA LEU A 167 -1.47 -14.69 20.18
C LEU A 167 -2.47 -13.95 19.28
N ASP A 168 -2.03 -12.93 18.51
CA ASP A 168 -2.90 -12.25 17.52
C ASP A 168 -3.39 -13.23 16.45
N LEU A 169 -2.51 -14.06 15.89
CA LEU A 169 -2.90 -15.08 14.90
C LEU A 169 -3.89 -16.11 15.47
N LYS A 170 -3.70 -16.55 16.72
CA LYS A 170 -4.65 -17.43 17.42
C LYS A 170 -6.01 -16.75 17.58
N HIS A 171 -6.03 -15.49 18.01
CA HIS A 171 -7.28 -14.75 18.20
C HIS A 171 -8.03 -14.54 16.88
N ARG A 172 -7.33 -14.20 15.78
CA ARG A 172 -7.93 -14.11 14.44
C ARG A 172 -8.49 -15.45 13.95
N LEU A 173 -7.83 -16.56 14.27
CA LEU A 173 -8.31 -17.90 13.95
C LEU A 173 -9.59 -18.25 14.73
N GLU A 174 -9.67 -17.91 16.02
CA GLU A 174 -10.88 -18.05 16.83
C GLU A 174 -12.04 -17.19 16.30
N GLN A 175 -11.77 -15.94 15.92
CA GLN A 175 -12.75 -15.07 15.25
C GLN A 175 -13.22 -15.67 13.91
N GLY A 176 -12.30 -16.19 13.10
CA GLY A 176 -12.61 -16.86 11.83
C GLY A 176 -13.50 -18.09 12.02
N GLN A 177 -13.19 -18.96 12.98
CA GLN A 177 -14.02 -20.11 13.34
C GLN A 177 -15.43 -19.69 13.81
N SER A 178 -15.52 -18.61 14.61
CA SER A 178 -16.80 -18.05 15.05
C SER A 178 -17.63 -17.52 13.87
N TYR A 179 -16.97 -16.90 12.87
CA TYR A 179 -17.62 -16.42 11.65
C TYR A 179 -18.11 -17.57 10.76
N VAL A 180 -17.29 -18.62 10.56
CA VAL A 180 -17.69 -19.84 9.84
C VAL A 180 -18.94 -20.47 10.46
N LYS A 181 -18.98 -20.65 11.78
CA LYS A 181 -20.17 -21.19 12.49
C LYS A 181 -21.43 -20.33 12.31
N LYS A 182 -21.29 -19.02 12.13
CA LYS A 182 -22.43 -18.13 11.81
C LYS A 182 -22.90 -18.31 10.37
N LEU A 183 -21.99 -18.50 9.42
CA LEU A 183 -22.31 -18.78 8.02
C LEU A 183 -22.95 -20.16 7.84
N GLU A 184 -22.44 -21.21 8.50
CA GLU A 184 -23.03 -22.56 8.51
C GLU A 184 -24.50 -22.52 8.95
N LYS A 185 -24.79 -21.85 10.08
CA LYS A 185 -26.16 -21.64 10.57
C LYS A 185 -27.03 -20.81 9.63
N ARG A 186 -26.46 -19.87 8.87
CA ARG A 186 -27.20 -19.09 7.87
C ARG A 186 -27.52 -19.93 6.63
N TYR A 187 -26.59 -20.78 6.21
CA TYR A 187 -26.77 -21.73 5.12
C TYR A 187 -27.87 -22.75 5.46
N GLU A 188 -27.83 -23.34 6.66
CA GLU A 188 -28.87 -24.26 7.15
C GLU A 188 -30.28 -23.64 7.11
N LYS A 189 -30.42 -22.39 7.56
CA LYS A 189 -31.69 -21.64 7.46
C LYS A 189 -32.16 -21.45 6.02
N LEU A 190 -31.28 -20.96 5.14
CA LEU A 190 -31.61 -20.76 3.72
C LEU A 190 -31.97 -22.08 3.02
N GLN A 191 -31.33 -23.19 3.40
CA GLN A 191 -31.67 -24.52 2.89
C GLN A 191 -33.08 -24.95 3.34
N ASN A 192 -33.46 -24.67 4.59
CA ASN A 192 -34.81 -24.95 5.09
C ASN A 192 -35.85 -24.06 4.40
N GLU A 193 -35.61 -22.75 4.29
CA GLU A 193 -36.48 -21.80 3.56
C GLU A 193 -36.68 -22.23 2.09
N LYS A 194 -35.63 -22.73 1.43
CA LYS A 194 -35.70 -23.30 0.08
C LYS A 194 -36.60 -24.54 0.03
N ASN A 195 -36.41 -25.48 0.96
CA ASN A 195 -37.21 -26.71 1.03
C ASN A 195 -38.70 -26.40 1.30
N GLU A 196 -38.98 -25.42 2.17
CA GLU A 196 -40.35 -24.93 2.43
C GLU A 196 -40.98 -24.29 1.19
N LEU A 197 -40.23 -23.48 0.44
CA LEU A 197 -40.71 -22.90 -0.83
C LEU A 197 -40.97 -23.96 -1.90
N GLU A 198 -40.11 -24.97 -2.04
CA GLU A 198 -40.32 -26.10 -2.97
C GLU A 198 -41.57 -26.91 -2.58
N SER A 199 -41.80 -27.14 -1.28
CA SER A 199 -43.02 -27.79 -0.75
C SER A 199 -44.28 -26.97 -1.04
N ASN A 200 -44.26 -25.66 -0.72
CA ASN A 200 -45.38 -24.74 -0.98
C ASN A 200 -45.71 -24.62 -2.47
N TYR A 201 -44.71 -24.68 -3.36
CA TYR A 201 -44.91 -24.68 -4.80
C TYR A 201 -45.61 -25.97 -5.29
N LEU A 202 -45.24 -27.13 -4.77
CA LEU A 202 -45.90 -28.40 -5.07
C LEU A 202 -47.36 -28.40 -4.59
N ASP A 203 -47.61 -28.00 -3.34
CA ASP A 203 -48.96 -27.88 -2.77
C ASP A 203 -49.84 -26.88 -3.56
N TYR A 204 -49.27 -25.75 -4.00
CA TYR A 204 -49.97 -24.80 -4.88
C TYR A 204 -50.33 -25.44 -6.24
N LYS A 205 -49.39 -26.13 -6.86
CA LYS A 205 -49.57 -26.83 -8.15
C LYS A 205 -50.69 -27.87 -8.07
N ASP A 206 -50.78 -28.60 -6.97
CA ASP A 206 -51.79 -29.64 -6.76
C ASP A 206 -53.18 -29.03 -6.41
N ARG A 207 -53.23 -27.93 -5.65
CA ARG A 207 -54.49 -27.21 -5.31
C ARG A 207 -55.07 -26.39 -6.45
N CYS A 208 -54.22 -25.91 -7.37
CA CYS A 208 -54.60 -25.11 -8.54
C CYS A 208 -54.30 -25.85 -9.85
N PRO A 209 -54.98 -26.98 -10.14
CA PRO A 209 -54.79 -27.68 -11.40
C PRO A 209 -55.24 -26.81 -12.59
N LEU A 210 -54.54 -26.94 -13.72
CA LEU A 210 -54.83 -26.27 -15.00
C LEU A 210 -56.31 -26.38 -15.44
N PHE A 211 -56.99 -27.43 -14.98
CA PHE A 211 -58.39 -27.73 -15.23
C PHE A 211 -59.33 -26.52 -15.02
N LYS A 212 -59.13 -25.73 -13.96
CA LYS A 212 -59.99 -24.57 -13.68
C LYS A 212 -59.92 -23.50 -14.77
N LEU A 213 -58.74 -23.27 -15.37
CA LEU A 213 -58.60 -22.29 -16.45
C LEU A 213 -59.34 -22.73 -17.71
N GLN A 214 -59.14 -23.99 -18.14
CA GLN A 214 -59.81 -24.55 -19.31
C GLN A 214 -61.33 -24.62 -19.15
N GLU A 215 -61.83 -24.83 -17.93
CA GLU A 215 -63.27 -24.84 -17.66
C GLU A 215 -63.89 -23.43 -17.73
N TYR A 216 -63.21 -22.40 -17.21
CA TYR A 216 -63.62 -21.01 -17.41
C TYR A 216 -63.54 -20.57 -18.88
N GLU A 217 -62.52 -20.99 -19.64
CA GLU A 217 -62.43 -20.73 -21.08
C GLU A 217 -63.62 -21.32 -21.85
N LYS A 218 -64.03 -22.55 -21.52
CA LYS A 218 -65.24 -23.18 -22.08
C LYS A 218 -66.52 -22.42 -21.72
N GLN A 219 -66.67 -21.99 -20.47
CA GLN A 219 -67.83 -21.19 -20.03
C GLN A 219 -67.89 -19.85 -20.80
N ILE A 220 -66.76 -19.17 -20.98
CA ILE A 220 -66.69 -17.92 -21.77
C ILE A 220 -67.12 -18.15 -23.23
N GLN A 221 -66.67 -19.23 -23.87
CA GLN A 221 -67.10 -19.56 -25.25
C GLN A 221 -68.60 -19.85 -25.33
N MET A 222 -69.15 -20.62 -24.38
CA MET A 222 -70.59 -20.90 -24.31
C MET A 222 -71.42 -19.62 -24.17
N TYR A 223 -71.04 -18.71 -23.27
CA TYR A 223 -71.78 -17.45 -23.08
C TYR A 223 -71.69 -16.51 -24.29
N ARG A 224 -70.57 -16.51 -25.04
CA ARG A 224 -70.47 -15.80 -26.33
C ARG A 224 -71.46 -16.36 -27.36
N GLY A 225 -71.53 -17.68 -27.50
CA GLY A 225 -72.48 -18.32 -28.42
C GLY A 225 -73.95 -18.02 -28.08
N GLN A 226 -74.30 -18.02 -26.80
CA GLN A 226 -75.65 -17.62 -26.34
C GLN A 226 -75.98 -16.16 -26.65
N LEU A 227 -75.00 -15.25 -26.57
CA LEU A 227 -75.18 -13.84 -26.93
C LEU A 227 -75.43 -13.67 -28.43
N GLU A 228 -74.61 -14.28 -29.29
CA GLU A 228 -74.76 -14.24 -30.74
C GLU A 228 -76.09 -14.85 -31.24
N GLU A 229 -76.61 -15.87 -30.54
CA GLU A 229 -77.92 -16.44 -30.83
C GLU A 229 -79.06 -15.47 -30.46
N LYS A 230 -78.95 -14.81 -29.31
CA LYS A 230 -79.92 -13.80 -28.86
C LYS A 230 -79.94 -12.57 -29.77
N GLU A 231 -78.77 -12.09 -30.23
CA GLU A 231 -78.67 -11.01 -31.20
C GLU A 231 -79.34 -11.37 -32.54
N ARG A 232 -79.06 -12.58 -33.07
CA ARG A 232 -79.72 -13.08 -34.29
C ARG A 232 -81.24 -13.22 -34.14
N ALA A 233 -81.72 -13.69 -32.99
CA ALA A 233 -83.16 -13.77 -32.72
C ALA A 233 -83.81 -12.39 -32.63
N PHE A 234 -83.15 -11.42 -31.99
CA PHE A 234 -83.63 -10.04 -31.88
C PHE A 234 -83.73 -9.35 -33.24
N LEU A 235 -82.71 -9.49 -34.10
CA LEU A 235 -82.72 -8.91 -35.44
C LEU A 235 -83.85 -9.45 -36.32
N LYS A 236 -84.09 -10.77 -36.31
CA LYS A 236 -85.22 -11.39 -37.02
C LYS A 236 -86.57 -10.86 -36.53
N MET A 237 -86.76 -10.76 -35.21
CA MET A 237 -88.00 -10.23 -34.63
C MET A 237 -88.25 -8.76 -35.05
N MET A 238 -87.20 -7.93 -35.10
CA MET A 238 -87.29 -6.55 -35.59
C MET A 238 -87.69 -6.48 -37.07
N GLU A 239 -87.13 -7.35 -37.91
CA GLU A 239 -87.47 -7.47 -39.34
C GLU A 239 -88.93 -7.92 -39.54
N GLU A 240 -89.39 -8.94 -38.80
CA GLU A 240 -90.78 -9.41 -38.82
C GLU A 240 -91.77 -8.30 -38.43
N ILE A 241 -91.49 -7.55 -37.35
CA ILE A 241 -92.31 -6.40 -36.91
C ILE A 241 -92.36 -5.31 -37.99
N SER A 242 -91.23 -5.00 -38.64
CA SER A 242 -91.18 -3.99 -39.72
C SER A 242 -92.02 -4.43 -40.91
N ASN A 243 -91.91 -5.69 -41.32
CA ASN A 243 -92.65 -6.25 -42.45
C ASN A 243 -94.16 -6.28 -42.18
N GLN A 244 -94.59 -6.64 -40.97
CA GLN A 244 -96.00 -6.60 -40.57
C GLN A 244 -96.57 -5.16 -40.56
N ARG A 245 -95.78 -4.17 -40.09
CA ARG A 245 -96.18 -2.76 -40.15
C ARG A 245 -96.40 -2.31 -41.60
N GLN A 246 -95.44 -2.56 -42.49
CA GLN A 246 -95.54 -2.18 -43.91
C GLN A 246 -96.75 -2.83 -44.58
N GLN A 247 -96.98 -4.14 -44.38
CA GLN A 247 -98.15 -4.82 -44.94
C GLN A 247 -99.48 -4.23 -44.44
N THR A 248 -99.55 -3.80 -43.18
CA THR A 248 -100.74 -3.17 -42.61
C THR A 248 -100.96 -1.77 -43.20
N GLU A 249 -99.90 -0.99 -43.35
CA GLU A 249 -99.93 0.34 -43.97
C GLU A 249 -100.35 0.28 -45.45
N ASP A 250 -99.82 -0.67 -46.21
CA ASP A 250 -100.19 -0.92 -47.61
C ASP A 250 -101.68 -1.29 -47.73
N GLN A 251 -102.20 -2.15 -46.85
CA GLN A 251 -103.62 -2.55 -46.85
C GLN A 251 -104.54 -1.37 -46.52
N LEU A 252 -104.20 -0.58 -45.50
CA LEU A 252 -104.97 0.62 -45.13
C LEU A 252 -104.95 1.66 -46.25
N THR A 253 -103.80 1.87 -46.90
CA THR A 253 -103.64 2.78 -48.04
C THR A 253 -104.53 2.37 -49.22
N ARG A 254 -104.53 1.08 -49.59
CA ARG A 254 -105.44 0.55 -50.62
C ARG A 254 -106.91 0.78 -50.23
N ARG A 255 -107.27 0.55 -48.97
CA ARG A 255 -108.65 0.74 -48.50
C ARG A 255 -109.09 2.20 -48.52
N ILE A 256 -108.20 3.15 -48.22
CA ILE A 256 -108.46 4.58 -48.38
C ILE A 256 -108.73 4.91 -49.85
N GLN A 257 -107.92 4.39 -50.78
CA GLN A 257 -108.10 4.59 -52.22
C GLN A 257 -109.47 4.04 -52.73
N GLU A 258 -109.87 2.85 -52.28
CA GLU A 258 -111.20 2.29 -52.58
C GLU A 258 -112.35 3.16 -52.09
N LEU A 259 -112.25 3.68 -50.86
CA LEU A 259 -113.28 4.52 -50.25
C LEU A 259 -113.38 5.89 -50.94
N LEU A 260 -112.25 6.50 -51.33
CA LEU A 260 -112.21 7.71 -52.16
C LEU A 260 -112.89 7.48 -53.52
N ASN A 261 -112.59 6.37 -54.20
CA ASN A 261 -113.23 6.02 -55.47
C ASN A 261 -114.75 5.84 -55.33
N LYS A 262 -115.22 5.17 -54.26
CA LYS A 262 -116.65 5.04 -53.96
C LYS A 262 -117.31 6.39 -53.63
N SER A 263 -116.62 7.26 -52.88
CA SER A 263 -117.11 8.61 -52.57
C SER A 263 -117.33 9.43 -53.84
N ASN A 264 -116.36 9.41 -54.76
CA ASN A 264 -116.46 10.07 -56.07
C ASN A 264 -117.61 9.51 -56.93
N GLN A 265 -117.82 8.19 -56.92
CA GLN A 265 -118.97 7.56 -57.59
C GLN A 265 -120.30 8.04 -56.98
N PHE A 266 -120.43 8.07 -55.65
CA PHE A 266 -121.63 8.56 -54.99
C PHE A 266 -121.88 10.05 -55.26
N GLN A 267 -120.85 10.91 -55.26
CA GLN A 267 -120.98 12.31 -55.67
C GLN A 267 -121.49 12.44 -57.12
N SER A 268 -120.98 11.64 -58.04
CA SER A 268 -121.47 11.62 -59.44
C SER A 268 -122.95 11.20 -59.52
N THR A 269 -123.36 10.18 -58.77
CA THR A 269 -124.77 9.75 -58.69
C THR A 269 -125.66 10.83 -58.09
N ILE A 270 -125.24 11.49 -56.99
CA ILE A 270 -125.97 12.61 -56.39
C ILE A 270 -126.12 13.77 -57.39
N HIS A 271 -125.07 14.06 -58.17
CA HIS A 271 -125.12 15.11 -59.18
C HIS A 271 -126.13 14.78 -60.29
N LYS A 272 -126.16 13.53 -60.79
CA LYS A 272 -127.16 13.07 -61.77
C LYS A 272 -128.60 13.18 -61.22
N LEU A 273 -128.84 12.64 -60.03
CA LEU A 273 -130.16 12.73 -59.37
C LEU A 273 -130.59 14.19 -59.13
N THR A 274 -129.65 15.09 -58.85
CA THR A 274 -129.93 16.54 -58.69
C THR A 274 -130.34 17.20 -60.02
N ILE A 275 -129.79 16.75 -61.15
CA ILE A 275 -130.20 17.20 -62.50
C ILE A 275 -131.58 16.64 -62.85
N GLU A 276 -131.81 15.34 -62.61
CA GLU A 276 -133.11 14.67 -62.84
C GLU A 276 -134.22 15.32 -61.99
N LEU A 277 -133.96 15.67 -60.73
CA LEU A 277 -134.89 16.40 -59.87
C LEU A 277 -135.25 17.78 -60.45
N LYS A 278 -134.26 18.51 -61.00
CA LYS A 278 -134.50 19.82 -61.63
C LYS A 278 -135.36 19.70 -62.89
N ASP A 279 -135.10 18.70 -63.74
CA ASP A 279 -135.90 18.44 -64.94
C ASP A 279 -137.33 17.99 -64.59
N LEU A 280 -137.49 17.14 -63.57
CA LEU A 280 -138.81 16.72 -63.07
C LEU A 280 -139.60 17.90 -62.50
N ASN A 281 -138.95 18.80 -61.77
CA ASN A 281 -139.59 20.02 -61.24
C ASN A 281 -139.98 21.00 -62.36
N LEU A 282 -139.15 21.13 -63.40
CA LEU A 282 -139.47 21.91 -64.60
C LEU A 282 -140.68 21.34 -65.34
N LYS A 283 -140.76 20.02 -65.52
CA LYS A 283 -141.92 19.30 -66.07
C LYS A 283 -143.17 19.51 -65.20
N HIS A 284 -143.03 19.46 -63.87
CA HIS A 284 -144.14 19.73 -62.96
C HIS A 284 -144.68 21.16 -63.12
N GLN A 285 -143.81 22.17 -63.18
CA GLN A 285 -144.21 23.56 -63.44
C GLN A 285 -144.90 23.74 -64.79
N GLN A 286 -144.41 23.11 -65.86
CA GLN A 286 -145.09 23.12 -67.17
C GLN A 286 -146.49 22.50 -67.09
N LEU A 287 -146.65 21.42 -66.32
CA LEU A 287 -147.93 20.73 -66.15
C LEU A 287 -148.91 21.54 -65.29
N GLN A 288 -148.43 22.22 -64.25
CA GLN A 288 -149.20 23.20 -63.47
C GLN A 288 -149.68 24.37 -64.32
N LEU A 289 -148.81 24.98 -65.12
CA LEU A 289 -149.18 26.07 -66.05
C LEU A 289 -150.25 25.62 -67.07
N ARG A 290 -150.17 24.35 -67.52
CA ARG A 290 -151.16 23.76 -68.43
C ARG A 290 -152.52 23.55 -67.76
N LEU A 291 -152.53 23.03 -66.52
CA LEU A 291 -153.73 22.90 -65.70
C LEU A 291 -154.38 24.24 -65.39
N GLU A 292 -153.60 25.26 -65.01
CA GLU A 292 -154.13 26.61 -64.73
C GLU A 292 -154.76 27.25 -65.99
N TYR A 293 -154.21 26.96 -67.17
CA TYR A 293 -154.77 27.37 -68.46
C TYR A 293 -156.11 26.67 -68.75
N GLU A 294 -156.20 25.36 -68.51
CA GLU A 294 -157.44 24.59 -68.64
C GLU A 294 -158.52 25.01 -67.61
N GLU A 295 -158.15 25.30 -66.37
CA GLU A 295 -159.09 25.80 -65.35
C GLU A 295 -159.67 27.17 -65.71
N LYS A 296 -158.85 28.09 -66.23
CA LYS A 296 -159.33 29.39 -66.72
C LYS A 296 -160.27 29.24 -67.92
N ASN A 297 -159.98 28.31 -68.83
CA ASN A 297 -160.85 27.97 -69.96
C ASN A 297 -162.20 27.35 -69.48
N ASN A 298 -162.15 26.44 -68.51
CA ASN A 298 -163.34 25.81 -67.92
C ASN A 298 -164.20 26.77 -67.09
N LYS A 299 -163.60 27.74 -66.38
CA LYS A 299 -164.35 28.81 -65.68
C LYS A 299 -165.11 29.72 -66.66
N PHE A 300 -164.56 29.98 -67.84
CA PHE A 300 -165.25 30.76 -68.88
C PHE A 300 -166.48 30.01 -69.44
N ASN A 301 -166.35 28.69 -69.64
CA ASN A 301 -167.47 27.85 -70.11
C ASN A 301 -168.56 27.61 -69.05
N ARG A 302 -168.21 27.53 -67.76
CA ARG A 302 -169.18 27.24 -66.67
C ARG A 302 -170.24 28.33 -66.44
N ASN A 303 -170.03 29.57 -66.88
CA ASN A 303 -171.00 30.67 -66.69
C ASN A 303 -172.16 30.69 -67.72
N ARG A 304 -172.21 29.77 -68.70
CA ARG A 304 -173.32 29.70 -69.68
C ARG A 304 -174.39 28.65 -69.40
N PHE A 305 -174.12 27.67 -68.54
CA PHE A 305 -175.04 26.57 -68.26
C PHE A 305 -175.28 26.41 -66.76
N ARG A 306 -176.15 27.28 -66.24
CA ARG A 306 -176.66 27.24 -64.86
C ARG A 306 -178.18 27.11 -64.88
N ASN A 307 -178.68 25.87 -65.03
CA ASN A 307 -180.09 25.49 -64.85
C ASN A 307 -180.27 23.95 -64.84
N ALA A 308 -179.81 23.30 -63.77
CA ALA A 308 -180.26 21.98 -63.28
C ALA A 308 -179.48 21.67 -61.98
N SER A 309 -180.19 21.37 -60.88
CA SER A 309 -179.77 20.62 -59.65
C SER A 309 -178.33 20.80 -59.13
N CYS A 310 -178.00 21.36 -57.96
CA CYS A 310 -178.73 21.62 -56.69
C CYS A 310 -179.09 20.39 -55.83
N SER A 311 -178.07 19.80 -55.20
CA SER A 311 -178.04 19.13 -53.87
C SER A 311 -176.57 18.74 -53.63
N GLU A 312 -175.75 19.38 -52.78
CA GLU A 312 -175.81 19.47 -51.30
C GLU A 312 -175.75 18.11 -50.59
N ASP A 313 -174.60 17.80 -49.98
CA ASP A 313 -174.48 17.31 -48.59
C ASP A 313 -173.01 17.53 -48.08
N PRO A 314 -172.72 17.82 -46.78
CA PRO A 314 -171.43 18.41 -46.36
C PRO A 314 -170.64 17.67 -45.24
N ASP A 315 -169.49 18.26 -44.88
CA ASP A 315 -168.71 18.23 -43.61
C ASP A 315 -168.14 16.91 -43.02
N GLN A 316 -166.81 16.88 -42.75
CA GLN A 316 -166.22 17.08 -41.40
C GLN A 316 -164.68 16.86 -41.33
N ASP A 317 -163.96 17.96 -41.16
CA ASP A 317 -162.98 18.33 -40.10
C ASP A 317 -161.98 17.38 -39.38
N MET A 318 -160.86 18.02 -38.99
CA MET A 318 -159.99 17.83 -37.78
C MET A 318 -158.82 16.80 -37.69
N ALA A 319 -157.61 17.31 -38.00
CA ALA A 319 -156.45 17.55 -37.10
C ALA A 319 -155.91 16.53 -36.04
N THR A 320 -154.56 16.35 -36.05
CA THR A 320 -153.61 15.99 -34.94
C THR A 320 -153.71 14.57 -34.32
N ASN A 321 -152.66 13.86 -33.85
CA ASN A 321 -151.47 14.27 -33.05
C ASN A 321 -150.36 13.15 -33.01
N ASN A 322 -149.37 13.32 -32.13
CA ASN A 322 -148.09 12.59 -31.94
C ASN A 322 -148.10 11.21 -31.21
N GLN A 323 -146.94 10.52 -31.28
CA GLN A 323 -146.06 10.08 -30.15
C GLN A 323 -145.83 8.56 -29.84
N TYR A 324 -144.68 8.31 -29.16
CA TYR A 324 -144.12 7.07 -28.55
C TYR A 324 -143.43 6.01 -29.45
N SER A 325 -142.36 5.27 -29.05
CA SER A 325 -141.28 5.50 -28.04
C SER A 325 -140.17 4.41 -28.05
N ASN A 326 -138.96 4.78 -27.59
CA ASN A 326 -137.95 4.04 -26.78
C ASN A 326 -137.66 2.52 -26.98
N GLN A 327 -136.35 2.18 -27.00
CA GLN A 327 -135.75 1.39 -25.90
C GLN A 327 -134.22 1.54 -25.79
N ILE A 328 -133.69 1.27 -24.58
CA ILE A 328 -132.29 1.38 -24.16
C ILE A 328 -131.95 0.09 -23.38
N ASN A 329 -130.70 -0.41 -23.43
CA ASN A 329 -130.17 -1.09 -22.24
C ASN A 329 -128.64 -0.98 -22.10
N ASN A 330 -128.16 -1.06 -20.85
CA ASN A 330 -126.85 -0.55 -20.43
C ASN A 330 -126.35 -1.25 -19.13
N GLN A 331 -125.22 -1.96 -19.15
CA GLN A 331 -124.43 -2.38 -17.95
C GLN A 331 -122.94 -2.54 -18.40
N ASN A 332 -121.86 -1.93 -17.87
CA ASN A 332 -121.50 -1.22 -16.63
C ASN A 332 -120.80 -2.10 -15.55
N LYS A 333 -119.47 -1.87 -15.41
CA LYS A 333 -118.51 -2.08 -14.26
C LYS A 333 -117.28 -2.96 -14.61
N LYS A 334 -116.06 -2.83 -14.04
CA LYS A 334 -115.52 -1.95 -12.96
C LYS A 334 -113.96 -1.79 -13.00
N ASN A 335 -113.45 -0.60 -12.60
CA ASN A 335 -112.26 -0.33 -11.76
C ASN A 335 -110.77 -0.73 -12.11
N THR A 336 -109.95 0.34 -12.16
CA THR A 336 -108.62 0.58 -11.49
C THR A 336 -107.24 0.29 -12.10
N LYS A 337 -106.36 1.28 -11.82
CA LYS A 337 -104.89 1.30 -11.70
C LYS A 337 -104.06 1.60 -12.96
N LEU A 338 -103.80 2.91 -13.10
CA LEU A 338 -102.55 3.47 -13.60
C LEU A 338 -101.34 2.80 -12.92
N ASN A 339 -100.30 2.51 -13.69
CA ASN A 339 -98.92 2.42 -13.20
C ASN A 339 -98.04 3.15 -14.22
N PHE A 340 -97.61 4.36 -13.83
CA PHE A 340 -96.78 5.25 -14.65
C PHE A 340 -95.47 5.46 -13.87
N GLU A 341 -94.55 4.50 -13.96
CA GLU A 341 -93.29 4.53 -13.21
C GLU A 341 -92.11 4.00 -14.06
N TYR A 342 -91.97 4.59 -15.25
CA TYR A 342 -90.68 4.67 -15.94
C TYR A 342 -90.04 6.01 -15.58
N LEU A 343 -89.02 6.00 -14.71
CA LEU A 343 -87.85 6.90 -14.67
C LEU A 343 -87.15 6.82 -13.30
N GLN A 344 -86.16 5.93 -13.16
CA GLN A 344 -85.15 6.07 -12.11
C GLN A 344 -83.76 5.61 -12.58
N PRO A 345 -82.91 6.54 -13.05
CA PRO A 345 -81.48 6.30 -13.21
C PRO A 345 -80.73 6.83 -11.98
N GLN A 346 -80.52 6.00 -10.96
CA GLN A 346 -79.56 6.28 -9.88
C GLN A 346 -78.22 5.62 -10.24
N ILE A 347 -77.41 6.35 -11.01
CA ILE A 347 -76.07 5.94 -11.42
C ILE A 347 -75.10 6.24 -10.26
N SER A 348 -74.81 5.24 -9.43
CA SER A 348 -73.80 5.36 -8.37
C SER A 348 -72.38 5.24 -8.95
N SER A 349 -71.80 6.37 -9.36
CA SER A 349 -70.38 6.45 -9.72
C SER A 349 -69.50 6.33 -8.47
N PRO A 350 -68.41 5.54 -8.47
CA PRO A 350 -67.48 5.48 -7.35
C PRO A 350 -66.73 6.80 -7.19
N ARG A 351 -66.66 7.31 -5.96
CA ARG A 351 -65.86 8.49 -5.62
C ARG A 351 -64.38 8.13 -5.69
N PHE A 352 -63.60 8.90 -6.46
CA PHE A 352 -62.15 8.80 -6.49
C PHE A 352 -61.56 9.29 -5.15
N GLU A 353 -61.28 8.39 -4.20
CA GLU A 353 -60.41 8.72 -3.08
C GLU A 353 -58.95 8.44 -3.46
N GLN A 354 -58.18 9.51 -3.63
CA GLN A 354 -56.76 9.47 -3.92
C GLN A 354 -55.97 10.22 -2.84
N ASN A 355 -54.79 9.68 -2.52
CA ASN A 355 -53.61 10.41 -2.01
C ASN A 355 -53.55 10.84 -0.53
N ILE A 356 -53.64 9.87 0.40
CA ILE A 356 -52.95 10.00 1.71
C ILE A 356 -51.94 8.86 1.94
N VAL A 357 -52.25 7.61 1.58
CA VAL A 357 -51.42 6.43 1.91
C VAL A 357 -50.08 6.37 1.15
N LYS A 358 -49.94 7.02 -0.02
CA LYS A 358 -48.72 6.96 -0.84
C LYS A 358 -47.54 7.83 -0.34
N SER A 359 -47.77 8.76 0.60
CA SER A 359 -46.70 9.63 1.15
C SER A 359 -45.64 8.84 1.92
N ASN A 360 -46.05 7.87 2.75
CA ASN A 360 -45.11 7.22 3.68
C ASN A 360 -44.24 6.16 3.00
N VAL A 361 -44.79 5.42 2.03
CA VAL A 361 -44.00 4.46 1.24
C VAL A 361 -42.92 5.18 0.42
N LEU A 362 -43.26 6.32 -0.20
CA LEU A 362 -42.29 7.12 -0.96
C LEU A 362 -41.23 7.77 -0.06
N LYS A 363 -41.62 8.29 1.11
CA LYS A 363 -40.67 8.84 2.09
C LYS A 363 -39.73 7.78 2.67
N GLN A 364 -40.22 6.56 2.89
CA GLN A 364 -39.39 5.44 3.35
C GLN A 364 -38.42 5.01 2.24
N ALA A 365 -38.89 4.82 1.00
CA ALA A 365 -38.03 4.48 -0.14
C ALA A 365 -36.94 5.53 -0.42
N ILE A 366 -37.26 6.83 -0.28
CA ILE A 366 -36.27 7.91 -0.38
C ILE A 366 -35.26 7.85 0.78
N LYS A 367 -35.71 7.54 2.00
CA LYS A 367 -34.84 7.39 3.16
C LYS A 367 -33.87 6.21 2.98
N ASP A 368 -34.39 5.04 2.62
CA ASP A 368 -33.59 3.82 2.43
C ASP A 368 -32.55 4.02 1.30
N CYS A 369 -32.94 4.67 0.20
CA CYS A 369 -32.03 5.00 -0.90
C CYS A 369 -30.95 6.04 -0.51
N LEU A 370 -31.27 7.02 0.35
CA LEU A 370 -30.28 7.94 0.93
C LEU A 370 -29.35 7.27 1.96
N GLU A 371 -29.77 6.17 2.58
CA GLU A 371 -29.01 5.41 3.56
C GLU A 371 -28.04 4.42 2.87
N ASP A 372 -28.45 3.79 1.77
CA ASP A 372 -27.58 3.01 0.87
C ASP A 372 -26.50 3.88 0.18
N MET A 373 -26.85 5.10 -0.26
CA MET A 373 -25.87 6.04 -0.81
C MET A 373 -24.83 6.52 0.23
N LYS A 374 -25.12 6.41 1.54
CA LYS A 374 -24.13 6.69 2.60
C LYS A 374 -23.21 5.53 2.92
N GLN A 375 -23.61 4.29 2.59
CA GLN A 375 -22.78 3.09 2.80
C GLN A 375 -21.91 2.74 1.58
N THR A 376 -22.13 3.38 0.44
CA THR A 376 -21.42 3.12 -0.83
C THR A 376 -20.36 4.17 -1.19
N THR A 377 -20.11 5.17 -0.34
CA THR A 377 -18.98 6.10 -0.51
C THR A 377 -17.64 5.40 -0.21
N PRO A 378 -16.68 5.37 -1.16
CA PRO A 378 -15.33 4.92 -0.86
C PRO A 378 -14.65 5.87 0.13
N PHE A 379 -13.73 5.32 0.94
CA PHE A 379 -12.86 6.08 1.82
C PHE A 379 -12.19 7.25 1.07
N LYS A 380 -12.19 8.45 1.69
CA LYS A 380 -11.35 9.56 1.23
C LYS A 380 -9.87 9.14 1.29
N PRO A 381 -9.06 9.46 0.27
CA PRO A 381 -7.61 9.44 0.38
C PRO A 381 -7.14 10.71 1.09
N GLU A 382 -6.56 10.57 2.27
CA GLU A 382 -5.93 11.67 3.02
C GLU A 382 -4.44 11.36 3.18
N MET A 383 -3.66 11.71 2.16
CA MET A 383 -2.19 11.68 2.18
C MET A 383 -1.67 12.92 1.45
N HIS A 384 -1.37 13.97 2.22
CA HIS A 384 -0.58 15.09 1.72
C HIS A 384 0.87 14.63 1.57
N PHE A 385 1.43 14.79 0.37
CA PHE A 385 2.88 14.79 0.17
C PHE A 385 3.47 16.04 0.83
N GLN A 386 4.30 15.86 1.84
CA GLN A 386 5.49 16.70 2.04
C GLN A 386 6.66 15.76 2.31
N ALA A 387 7.67 15.85 1.45
CA ALA A 387 8.92 15.15 1.63
C ALA A 387 9.85 15.99 2.50
N ASP A 388 10.55 15.35 3.44
CA ASP A 388 11.99 15.61 3.55
C ASP A 388 12.77 14.46 4.18
N GLN A 389 14.04 14.37 3.78
CA GLN A 389 15.18 13.64 4.36
C GLN A 389 14.96 12.61 5.49
N SER A 390 15.17 11.33 5.15
CA SER A 390 16.24 10.54 5.81
C SER A 390 16.67 9.36 4.92
N LEU A 391 17.98 9.28 4.66
CA LEU A 391 18.61 8.24 3.84
C LEU A 391 19.29 7.20 4.76
N LEU A 392 19.39 5.96 4.27
CA LEU A 392 20.05 4.79 4.89
C LEU A 392 19.40 4.21 6.16
N GLN A 393 18.94 2.96 6.04
CA GLN A 393 19.51 1.75 6.68
C GLN A 393 18.40 0.70 6.91
N GLN A 394 18.73 -0.58 6.67
CA GLN A 394 17.86 -1.78 6.75
C GLN A 394 16.91 -2.06 5.55
N GLN A 395 17.42 -2.87 4.61
CA GLN A 395 16.59 -3.88 3.95
C GLN A 395 16.97 -5.26 4.49
N GLN A 396 16.10 -5.86 5.30
CA GLN A 396 15.99 -7.32 5.37
C GLN A 396 14.51 -7.73 5.44
N HIS A 397 14.16 -8.67 4.56
CA HIS A 397 13.03 -9.60 4.60
C HIS A 397 11.66 -9.10 5.11
N SER A 398 10.77 -8.76 4.18
CA SER A 398 9.31 -8.83 4.40
C SER A 398 8.56 -9.15 3.10
N LYS A 399 8.16 -10.41 2.93
CA LYS A 399 7.26 -10.82 1.83
C LYS A 399 5.83 -10.36 2.14
N LYS A 400 5.44 -9.15 1.68
CA LYS A 400 4.03 -8.76 1.57
C LYS A 400 3.66 -8.65 0.08
N LYS A 401 2.79 -9.55 -0.39
CA LYS A 401 2.14 -9.43 -1.70
C LYS A 401 1.16 -8.25 -1.65
N VAL A 402 1.58 -7.10 -2.14
CA VAL A 402 0.67 -6.05 -2.60
C VAL A 402 0.50 -6.29 -4.10
N LEU A 403 -0.74 -6.38 -4.59
CA LEU A 403 -0.99 -6.49 -6.02
C LEU A 403 -0.65 -5.16 -6.71
N SER A 404 0.51 -5.13 -7.36
CA SER A 404 0.89 -4.08 -8.31
C SER A 404 0.29 -4.37 -9.69
N PRO A 405 0.13 -3.36 -10.58
CA PRO A 405 -0.28 -3.57 -11.96
C PRO A 405 0.68 -4.51 -12.73
N PRO A 406 0.23 -5.16 -13.83
CA PRO A 406 1.08 -6.09 -14.57
C PRO A 406 2.34 -5.39 -15.10
N MET A 407 3.49 -5.81 -14.57
CA MET A 407 4.81 -5.34 -14.99
C MET A 407 5.02 -5.61 -16.48
N SER A 408 5.49 -4.59 -17.22
CA SER A 408 5.84 -4.78 -18.62
C SER A 408 6.98 -5.80 -18.75
N ALA A 409 7.01 -6.56 -19.84
CA ALA A 409 8.06 -7.57 -20.07
C ALA A 409 9.49 -6.98 -19.98
N ARG A 410 9.65 -5.72 -20.37
CA ARG A 410 10.90 -4.95 -20.29
C ARG A 410 11.36 -4.69 -18.85
N ASN A 411 10.43 -4.52 -17.90
CA ASN A 411 10.79 -4.36 -16.49
C ASN A 411 11.27 -5.69 -15.89
N ASN A 412 10.62 -6.81 -16.22
CA ASN A 412 11.05 -8.14 -15.75
C ASN A 412 12.46 -8.51 -16.28
N GLU A 413 12.76 -8.17 -17.54
CA GLU A 413 14.09 -8.38 -18.11
C GLU A 413 15.16 -7.54 -17.38
N THR A 414 14.85 -6.26 -17.11
CA THR A 414 15.76 -5.37 -16.39
C THR A 414 15.99 -5.81 -14.94
N GLU A 415 14.94 -6.25 -14.25
CA GLU A 415 15.03 -6.82 -12.89
C GLU A 415 15.86 -8.11 -12.87
N MET A 416 15.73 -8.97 -13.89
CA MET A 416 16.55 -10.17 -14.04
C MET A 416 18.03 -9.84 -14.29
N GLN A 417 18.34 -8.85 -15.13
CA GLN A 417 19.71 -8.40 -15.38
C GLN A 417 20.36 -7.80 -14.13
N LEU A 418 19.64 -6.93 -13.41
CA LEU A 418 20.11 -6.35 -12.13
C LEU A 418 20.34 -7.44 -11.07
N LYS A 419 19.47 -8.45 -11.00
CA LYS A 419 19.64 -9.58 -10.09
C LYS A 419 20.90 -10.40 -10.42
N GLN A 420 21.12 -10.74 -11.69
CA GLN A 420 22.32 -11.48 -12.11
C GLN A 420 23.62 -10.72 -11.81
N LEU A 421 23.62 -9.39 -12.01
CA LEU A 421 24.77 -8.54 -11.67
C LEU A 421 25.01 -8.48 -10.15
N ASN A 422 23.95 -8.41 -9.34
CA ASN A 422 24.07 -8.41 -7.89
C ASN A 422 24.54 -9.77 -7.34
N ASP A 423 24.04 -10.89 -7.87
CA ASP A 423 24.49 -12.24 -7.52
C ASP A 423 25.99 -12.43 -7.86
N ARG A 424 26.46 -11.90 -9.00
CA ARG A 424 27.88 -11.91 -9.39
C ARG A 424 28.74 -10.97 -8.51
N TYR A 425 28.22 -9.81 -8.15
CA TYR A 425 28.88 -8.86 -7.24
C TYR A 425 29.11 -9.47 -5.85
N GLU A 426 28.11 -10.14 -5.27
CA GLU A 426 28.26 -10.86 -4.01
C GLU A 426 29.30 -11.98 -4.08
N GLN A 427 29.34 -12.75 -5.18
CA GLN A 427 30.33 -13.81 -5.37
C GLN A 427 31.76 -13.25 -5.41
N LEU A 428 31.98 -12.15 -6.14
CA LEU A 428 33.29 -11.49 -6.23
C LEU A 428 33.73 -10.87 -4.90
N ILE A 429 32.80 -10.32 -4.08
CA ILE A 429 33.12 -9.88 -2.71
C ILE A 429 33.57 -11.05 -1.84
N ARG A 430 32.84 -12.18 -1.87
CA ARG A 430 33.21 -13.39 -1.10
C ARG A 430 34.53 -13.99 -1.58
N GLN A 431 34.86 -13.86 -2.87
CA GLN A 431 36.15 -14.25 -3.42
C GLN A 431 37.27 -13.31 -2.94
N ALA A 432 37.08 -11.98 -3.03
CA ALA A 432 38.05 -10.99 -2.55
C ALA A 432 38.39 -11.11 -1.05
N GLN A 433 37.42 -11.54 -0.23
CA GLN A 433 37.60 -11.79 1.20
C GLN A 433 38.45 -13.04 1.50
N LYS A 434 38.38 -14.06 0.64
CA LYS A 434 39.14 -15.32 0.79
C LYS A 434 40.49 -15.28 0.11
N GLU A 435 40.64 -14.47 -0.92
CA GLU A 435 41.89 -14.34 -1.66
C GLU A 435 43.01 -13.77 -0.77
N SER A 436 44.25 -14.14 -1.07
CA SER A 436 45.46 -13.63 -0.41
C SER A 436 46.45 -13.02 -1.40
N ASP A 437 46.43 -13.44 -2.67
CA ASP A 437 47.25 -12.86 -3.72
C ASP A 437 46.77 -11.44 -4.09
N PHE A 438 47.67 -10.46 -3.96
CA PHE A 438 47.42 -9.07 -4.28
C PHE A 438 47.08 -8.85 -5.77
N LYS A 439 47.66 -9.66 -6.67
CA LYS A 439 47.35 -9.57 -8.12
C LYS A 439 45.93 -10.02 -8.40
N GLN A 440 45.50 -11.13 -7.80
CA GLN A 440 44.12 -11.63 -7.95
C GLN A 440 43.10 -10.69 -7.30
N LYS A 441 43.42 -10.09 -6.13
CA LYS A 441 42.60 -9.01 -5.55
C LYS A 441 42.46 -7.80 -6.46
N ALA A 442 43.51 -7.41 -7.17
CA ALA A 442 43.44 -6.31 -8.13
C ALA A 442 42.52 -6.63 -9.32
N VAL A 443 42.54 -7.86 -9.83
CA VAL A 443 41.62 -8.33 -10.88
C VAL A 443 40.17 -8.33 -10.38
N ILE A 444 39.91 -8.93 -9.20
CA ILE A 444 38.56 -8.96 -8.61
C ILE A 444 38.04 -7.54 -8.34
N ARG A 445 38.89 -6.62 -7.87
CA ARG A 445 38.53 -5.21 -7.67
C ARG A 445 38.17 -4.50 -8.98
N LYS A 446 38.82 -4.85 -10.09
CA LYS A 446 38.46 -4.34 -11.41
C LYS A 446 37.08 -4.86 -11.84
N GLU A 447 36.82 -6.16 -11.74
CA GLU A 447 35.51 -6.74 -12.08
C GLU A 447 34.37 -6.17 -11.21
N LEU A 448 34.61 -5.88 -9.93
CA LEU A 448 33.63 -5.23 -9.05
C LEU A 448 33.29 -3.80 -9.51
N LEU A 449 34.27 -3.05 -10.07
CA LEU A 449 34.03 -1.73 -10.64
C LEU A 449 33.28 -1.82 -11.97
N ASP A 450 33.66 -2.77 -12.84
CA ASP A 450 32.99 -3.01 -14.12
C ASP A 450 31.50 -3.39 -13.92
N ILE A 451 31.17 -4.17 -12.88
CA ILE A 451 29.78 -4.48 -12.49
C ILE A 451 29.05 -3.25 -11.95
N ALA A 452 29.70 -2.43 -11.11
CA ALA A 452 29.09 -1.20 -10.59
C ALA A 452 28.76 -0.21 -11.73
N GLU A 453 29.59 -0.16 -12.77
CA GLU A 453 29.33 0.64 -13.98
C GLU A 453 28.17 0.05 -14.82
N GLN A 454 28.11 -1.28 -14.99
CA GLN A 454 26.99 -1.94 -15.67
C GLN A 454 25.63 -1.71 -14.96
N ILE A 455 25.60 -1.80 -13.62
CA ILE A 455 24.38 -1.50 -12.82
C ILE A 455 23.97 -0.04 -13.02
N LYS A 456 24.93 0.89 -13.01
CA LYS A 456 24.70 2.32 -13.23
C LYS A 456 24.15 2.62 -14.62
N ASP A 457 24.64 1.95 -15.65
CA ASP A 457 24.17 2.13 -17.03
C ASP A 457 22.82 1.45 -17.32
N ILE A 458 22.47 0.38 -16.59
CA ILE A 458 21.11 -0.17 -16.62
C ILE A 458 20.13 0.81 -15.96
N ASN A 459 20.45 1.33 -14.78
CA ASN A 459 19.61 2.30 -14.06
C ASN A 459 19.49 3.66 -14.77
N ARG A 460 20.37 3.97 -15.74
CA ARG A 460 20.29 5.15 -16.63
C ARG A 460 19.42 4.93 -17.87
N LYS A 461 19.02 3.69 -18.17
CA LYS A 461 18.21 3.30 -19.35
C LYS A 461 16.76 2.97 -19.01
N GLN A 462 16.40 3.08 -17.73
CA GLN A 462 15.04 3.20 -17.22
C GLN A 462 14.58 4.65 -17.27
#